data_AF-A0A6A1Y0D3-F1
#
_entry.id   AF-A0A6A1Y0D3-F1
#
_cell.length_a   1.000
_cell.length_b   1.000
_cell.length_c   1.000
_cell.angle_alpha   90.00
_cell.angle_beta   90.00
_cell.angle_gamma   90.00
#
_symmetry.space_group_name_H-M   'P 1'
#
loop_
_entity.id
_entity.type
_entity.pdbx_description
1 polymer ?
#
loop_
_entity_poly.entity_id
_entity_poly.type
_entity_poly.pdbx_seq_one_letter_code
_entity_poly.pdbx_strand_id
1 'polypeptide(L)'
;MKKLHIILTALNIVSIILLFQIIFGLIPSFECDYPVDKIDKINSLIVDLSIGVITSTFFYYILVYIPEKRKEKVIRSIISNDLLYIANNMQMVLAYVAKTYSLEVKDKYYQKIPLTEFSKIKKGVHIKFETTCSFNVEITPSILAENSHYISTDVKSLNYTAKNILERIKNINDIPNIIFEDEVLISALDKISRCSFYTNTYFMDKESKDLFGNDYERLSLIFNFHSIRELHSLYVTLTKYITPYVFSISKN
;
A
#
# COMPACT_ATOMS: atom_id res chain seq x y z
N MET A 1 15.49 7.08 -1.78
CA MET A 1 16.22 6.04 -2.54
C MET A 1 16.19 6.18 -4.06
N LYS A 2 15.03 6.34 -4.73
CA LYS A 2 14.95 6.38 -6.22
C LYS A 2 15.90 7.40 -6.89
N LYS A 3 16.00 8.62 -6.36
CA LYS A 3 16.92 9.66 -6.87
C LYS A 3 18.40 9.27 -6.72
N LEU A 4 18.77 8.63 -5.60
CA LEU A 4 20.14 8.17 -5.35
C LEU A 4 20.54 7.08 -6.35
N HIS A 5 19.67 6.10 -6.61
CA HIS A 5 19.95 5.06 -7.61
C HIS A 5 20.14 5.65 -9.00
N ILE A 6 19.33 6.63 -9.41
CA ILE A 6 19.50 7.30 -10.71
C ILE A 6 20.86 7.98 -10.80
N ILE A 7 21.28 8.70 -9.76
CA ILE A 7 22.58 9.37 -9.71
C ILE A 7 23.72 8.34 -9.76
N LEU A 8 23.64 7.27 -8.95
CA LEU A 8 24.63 6.20 -8.95
C LEU A 8 24.70 5.52 -10.33
N THR A 9 23.56 5.22 -10.96
CA THR A 9 23.54 4.63 -12.30
C THR A 9 24.19 5.55 -13.33
N ALA A 10 23.87 6.85 -13.33
CA ALA A 10 24.49 7.80 -14.24
C ALA A 10 26.01 7.89 -14.04
N LEU A 11 26.46 7.97 -12.79
CA LEU A 11 27.89 8.00 -12.45
C LEU A 11 28.61 6.73 -12.91
N ASN A 12 28.02 5.55 -12.69
CA ASN A 12 28.63 4.29 -13.13
C ASN A 12 28.68 4.19 -14.66
N ILE A 13 27.66 4.65 -15.38
CA ILE A 13 27.68 4.70 -16.85
C ILE A 13 28.84 5.58 -17.33
N VAL A 14 28.97 6.79 -16.79
CA VAL A 14 30.06 7.70 -17.14
C VAL A 14 31.42 7.08 -16.82
N SER A 15 31.60 6.51 -15.64
CA SER A 15 32.84 5.84 -15.24
C SER A 15 33.21 4.67 -16.15
N ILE A 16 32.23 3.85 -16.56
CA ILE A 16 32.47 2.73 -17.48
C ILE A 16 32.89 3.25 -18.86
N ILE A 17 32.22 4.27 -19.39
CA ILE A 17 32.56 4.90 -20.68
C ILE A 17 33.99 5.44 -20.64
N LEU A 18 34.37 6.17 -19.59
CA LEU A 18 35.71 6.73 -19.43
C LEU A 18 36.79 5.65 -19.33
N LEU A 19 36.51 4.55 -18.62
CA LEU A 19 37.44 3.40 -18.55
C LEU A 19 37.62 2.76 -19.93
N PHE A 20 36.54 2.56 -20.69
CA PHE A 20 36.63 2.03 -22.06
C PHE A 20 37.37 2.97 -23.01
N GLN A 21 37.20 4.28 -22.85
CA GLN A 21 37.91 5.29 -23.64
C GLN A 21 39.42 5.29 -23.34
N ILE A 22 39.82 5.32 -22.07
CA ILE A 22 41.21 5.51 -21.66
C ILE A 22 42.03 4.21 -21.74
N ILE A 23 41.48 3.09 -21.27
CA ILE A 23 42.23 1.82 -21.17
C ILE A 23 42.24 1.08 -22.51
N PHE A 24 41.11 1.06 -23.20
CA PHE A 24 40.93 0.25 -24.41
C PHE A 24 40.98 1.06 -25.70
N GLY A 25 41.00 2.41 -25.63
CA GLY A 25 41.02 3.27 -26.81
C GLY A 25 39.78 3.10 -27.71
N LEU A 26 38.69 2.54 -27.20
CA LEU A 26 37.51 2.16 -27.98
C LEU A 26 36.65 3.35 -28.39
N ILE A 27 36.83 4.50 -27.74
CA ILE A 27 36.08 5.74 -27.98
C ILE A 27 37.08 6.81 -28.42
N PRO A 28 36.80 7.59 -29.47
CA PRO A 28 37.70 8.64 -29.92
C PRO A 28 38.08 9.59 -28.78
N SER A 29 39.37 9.83 -28.60
CA SER A 29 39.87 10.85 -27.69
C SER A 29 39.62 12.25 -28.27
N PHE A 30 39.44 13.22 -27.39
CA PHE A 30 39.43 14.63 -27.79
C PHE A 30 40.88 15.08 -28.02
N GLU A 31 41.12 15.78 -29.15
CA GLU A 31 42.41 16.40 -29.41
C GLU A 31 42.70 17.48 -28.37
N CYS A 32 43.95 17.52 -27.90
CA CYS A 32 44.35 18.35 -26.78
C CYS A 32 45.82 18.75 -26.92
N ASP A 33 46.12 20.04 -26.71
CA ASP A 33 47.47 20.61 -26.81
C ASP A 33 48.31 20.44 -25.53
N TYR A 34 47.86 19.60 -24.57
CA TYR A 34 48.65 19.34 -23.36
C TYR A 34 49.85 18.42 -23.66
N PRO A 35 50.98 18.62 -22.93
CA PRO A 35 52.09 17.66 -22.95
C PRO A 35 51.62 16.27 -22.53
N VAL A 36 52.19 15.23 -23.15
CA VAL A 36 51.85 13.82 -22.90
C VAL A 36 51.90 13.49 -21.41
N ASP A 37 52.94 13.92 -20.69
CA ASP A 37 53.06 13.70 -19.23
C ASP A 37 51.89 14.26 -18.41
N LYS A 38 51.26 15.36 -18.86
CA LYS A 38 50.07 15.92 -18.21
C LYS A 38 48.83 15.12 -18.56
N ILE A 39 48.71 14.68 -19.81
CA ILE A 39 47.59 13.85 -20.28
C ILE A 39 47.57 12.53 -19.50
N ASP A 40 48.72 11.87 -19.33
CA ASP A 40 48.82 10.60 -18.61
C ASP A 40 48.43 10.73 -17.13
N LYS A 41 48.83 11.83 -16.47
CA LYS A 41 48.41 12.12 -15.09
C LYS A 41 46.90 12.32 -14.97
N ILE A 42 46.30 13.03 -15.91
CA ILE A 42 44.84 13.25 -15.95
C ILE A 42 44.13 11.92 -16.19
N ASN A 43 44.58 11.14 -17.15
CA ASN A 43 44.01 9.83 -17.47
C ASN A 43 44.10 8.86 -16.29
N SER A 44 45.25 8.80 -15.61
CA SER A 44 45.41 8.00 -14.39
C SER A 44 44.43 8.41 -13.30
N LEU A 45 44.27 9.72 -13.06
CA LEU A 45 43.31 10.23 -12.08
C LEU A 45 41.87 9.86 -12.44
N ILE A 46 41.49 9.95 -13.72
CA ILE A 46 40.15 9.59 -14.20
C ILE A 46 39.90 8.09 -14.03
N VAL A 47 40.90 7.25 -14.31
CA VAL A 47 40.81 5.80 -14.12
C VAL A 47 40.62 5.48 -12.63
N ASP A 48 41.44 6.05 -11.76
CA ASP A 48 41.35 5.85 -10.30
C ASP A 48 39.99 6.28 -9.75
N LEU A 49 39.50 7.45 -10.19
CA LEU A 49 38.18 7.96 -9.80
C LEU A 49 37.05 7.06 -10.31
N SER A 50 37.14 6.58 -11.55
CA SER A 50 36.14 5.69 -12.15
C SER A 50 36.07 4.34 -11.43
N ILE A 51 37.22 3.75 -11.11
CA ILE A 51 37.31 2.53 -10.30
C ILE A 51 36.74 2.79 -8.90
N GLY A 52 37.05 3.93 -8.29
CA GLY A 52 36.52 4.34 -6.99
C GLY A 52 34.99 4.46 -6.98
N VAL A 53 34.39 5.08 -8.00
CA VAL A 53 32.92 5.19 -8.15
C VAL A 53 32.28 3.81 -8.29
N ILE A 54 32.84 2.93 -9.12
CA ILE A 54 32.31 1.58 -9.33
C ILE A 54 32.41 0.78 -8.03
N THR A 55 33.58 0.80 -7.38
CA THR A 55 33.85 0.05 -6.16
C THR A 55 32.97 0.52 -5.01
N SER A 56 32.83 1.83 -4.81
CA SER A 56 31.95 2.40 -3.78
C SER A 56 30.47 2.07 -4.03
N THR A 57 30.03 2.10 -5.29
CA THR A 57 28.67 1.69 -5.66
C THR A 57 28.45 0.21 -5.36
N PHE A 58 29.41 -0.65 -5.71
CA PHE A 58 29.36 -2.07 -5.42
C PHE A 58 29.24 -2.34 -3.92
N PHE A 59 30.08 -1.69 -3.09
CA PHE A 59 29.98 -1.79 -1.64
C PHE A 59 28.67 -1.25 -1.07
N TYR A 60 28.13 -0.16 -1.61
CA TYR A 60 26.81 0.33 -1.23
C TYR A 60 25.73 -0.73 -1.44
N TYR A 61 25.73 -1.40 -2.60
CA TYR A 61 24.73 -2.44 -2.88
C TYR A 61 24.86 -3.63 -1.91
N ILE A 62 26.09 -4.09 -1.65
CA ILE A 62 26.33 -5.26 -0.78
C ILE A 62 26.08 -4.95 0.69
N LEU A 63 26.54 -3.80 1.18
CA LEU A 63 26.56 -3.50 2.61
C LEU A 63 25.29 -2.78 3.09
N VAL A 64 24.60 -2.07 2.20
CA VAL A 64 23.44 -1.25 2.59
C VAL A 64 22.17 -1.75 1.90
N TYR A 65 22.11 -1.68 0.57
CA TYR A 65 20.87 -1.92 -0.16
C TYR A 65 20.33 -3.35 0.00
N ILE A 66 21.17 -4.38 -0.22
CA ILE A 66 20.74 -5.78 -0.10
C ILE A 66 20.31 -6.11 1.33
N PRO A 67 21.09 -5.77 2.38
CA PRO A 67 20.67 -5.97 3.77
C PRO A 67 19.36 -5.26 4.12
N GLU A 68 19.18 -4.00 3.71
CA GLU A 68 17.93 -3.27 3.94
C GLU A 68 16.74 -3.93 3.26
N LYS A 69 16.87 -4.32 1.99
CA LYS A 69 15.81 -5.06 1.27
C LYS A 69 15.50 -6.41 1.89
N ARG A 70 16.49 -7.09 2.47
CA ARG A 70 16.26 -8.33 3.21
C ARG A 70 15.48 -8.07 4.50
N LYS A 71 15.79 -7.01 5.24
CA LYS A 71 15.05 -6.60 6.45
C LYS A 71 13.60 -6.30 6.12
N GLU A 72 13.35 -5.46 5.11
CA GLU A 72 12.01 -5.12 4.60
C GLU A 72 11.21 -6.40 4.28
N LYS A 73 11.79 -7.33 3.53
CA LYS A 73 11.10 -8.60 3.20
C LYS A 73 10.75 -9.43 4.44
N VAL A 74 11.64 -9.48 5.44
CA VAL A 74 11.38 -10.22 6.69
C VAL A 74 10.26 -9.56 7.48
N ILE A 75 10.30 -8.24 7.66
CA ILE A 75 9.24 -7.50 8.35
C ILE A 75 7.91 -7.67 7.62
N ARG A 76 7.89 -7.49 6.29
CA ARG A 76 6.72 -7.74 5.44
C ARG A 76 6.10 -9.11 5.69
N SER A 77 6.92 -10.15 5.81
CA SER A 77 6.44 -11.50 6.08
C SER A 77 5.81 -11.66 7.47
N ILE A 78 6.37 -10.98 8.48
CA ILE A 78 5.85 -10.98 9.85
C ILE A 78 4.46 -10.32 9.91
N ILE A 79 4.31 -9.17 9.23
CA ILE A 79 3.06 -8.39 9.26
C ILE A 79 2.02 -8.86 8.24
N SER A 80 2.37 -9.80 7.35
CA SER A 80 1.52 -10.19 6.21
C SER A 80 0.13 -10.65 6.62
N ASN A 81 0.02 -11.40 7.73
CA ASN A 81 -1.26 -11.90 8.21
C ASN A 81 -2.16 -10.75 8.72
N ASP A 82 -1.58 -9.77 9.40
CA ASP A 82 -2.32 -8.60 9.87
C ASP A 82 -2.75 -7.71 8.70
N LEU A 83 -1.86 -7.47 7.73
CA LEU A 83 -2.19 -6.73 6.51
C LEU A 83 -3.31 -7.41 5.73
N LEU A 84 -3.27 -8.75 5.62
CA LEU A 84 -4.29 -9.53 4.94
C LEU A 84 -5.64 -9.41 5.65
N TYR A 85 -5.66 -9.52 6.98
CA TYR A 85 -6.88 -9.33 7.77
C TYR A 85 -7.48 -7.94 7.55
N ILE A 86 -6.66 -6.89 7.61
CA ILE A 86 -7.10 -5.50 7.42
C ILE A 86 -7.65 -5.32 6.01
N ALA A 87 -6.92 -5.76 4.98
CA ALA A 87 -7.33 -5.64 3.59
C ALA A 87 -8.64 -6.39 3.30
N ASN A 88 -8.80 -7.61 3.82
CA ASN A 88 -10.01 -8.40 3.64
C ASN A 88 -11.24 -7.71 4.25
N ASN A 89 -11.12 -7.20 5.48
CA ASN A 89 -12.23 -6.50 6.12
C ASN A 89 -12.60 -5.20 5.40
N MET A 90 -11.60 -4.43 4.94
CA MET A 90 -11.85 -3.24 4.11
C MET A 90 -12.56 -3.61 2.80
N GLN A 91 -12.13 -4.69 2.13
CA GLN A 91 -12.77 -5.16 0.91
C GLN A 91 -14.22 -5.62 1.15
N MET A 92 -14.49 -6.31 2.26
CA MET A 92 -15.87 -6.71 2.62
C MET A 92 -16.77 -5.49 2.83
N VAL A 93 -16.27 -4.42 3.47
CA VAL A 93 -17.00 -3.14 3.58
C VAL A 93 -17.28 -2.56 2.20
N LEU A 94 -16.30 -2.52 1.30
CA LEU A 94 -16.47 -2.00 -0.06
C LEU A 94 -17.43 -2.84 -0.90
N ALA A 95 -17.38 -4.17 -0.77
CA ALA A 95 -18.29 -5.08 -1.42
C ALA A 95 -19.73 -4.88 -0.94
N TYR A 96 -19.91 -4.71 0.37
CA TYR A 96 -21.20 -4.39 0.97
C TYR A 96 -21.77 -3.06 0.45
N VAL A 97 -20.95 -2.01 0.39
CA VAL A 97 -21.36 -0.72 -0.18
C VAL A 97 -21.71 -0.86 -1.66
N ALA A 98 -20.89 -1.58 -2.43
CA ALA A 98 -21.15 -1.79 -3.86
C ALA A 98 -22.49 -2.49 -4.09
N LYS A 99 -22.84 -3.49 -3.28
CA LYS A 99 -24.17 -4.11 -3.24
C LYS A 99 -25.25 -3.09 -2.91
N THR A 100 -25.11 -2.47 -1.74
CA THR A 100 -26.15 -1.64 -1.11
C THR A 100 -26.52 -0.45 -1.99
N TYR A 101 -25.53 0.17 -2.64
CA TYR A 101 -25.74 1.35 -3.49
C TYR A 101 -25.69 1.05 -5.00
N SER A 102 -25.63 -0.23 -5.39
CA SER A 102 -25.54 -0.67 -6.79
C SER A 102 -24.42 0.06 -7.56
N LEU A 103 -23.21 0.04 -6.98
CA LEU A 103 -22.03 0.65 -7.57
C LEU A 103 -21.45 -0.28 -8.65
N GLU A 104 -20.98 0.31 -9.75
CA GLU A 104 -20.22 -0.40 -10.78
C GLU A 104 -18.79 -0.66 -10.27
N VAL A 105 -18.36 -1.92 -10.32
CA VAL A 105 -17.01 -2.36 -9.92
C VAL A 105 -16.33 -3.04 -11.11
N LYS A 106 -15.15 -2.57 -11.49
CA LYS A 106 -14.44 -3.02 -12.72
C LYS A 106 -13.45 -4.15 -12.49
N ASP A 107 -13.41 -4.72 -11.30
CA ASP A 107 -12.51 -5.80 -10.92
C ASP A 107 -13.06 -6.60 -9.73
N LYS A 108 -12.57 -7.83 -9.57
CA LYS A 108 -13.02 -8.75 -8.50
C LYS A 108 -12.47 -8.40 -7.10
N TYR A 109 -11.52 -7.48 -7.00
CA TYR A 109 -10.91 -7.04 -5.76
C TYR A 109 -11.47 -5.70 -5.28
N TYR A 110 -12.44 -5.08 -5.97
CA TYR A 110 -13.00 -3.78 -5.58
C TYR A 110 -11.95 -2.65 -5.53
N GLN A 111 -10.87 -2.76 -6.32
CA GLN A 111 -9.82 -1.74 -6.42
C GLN A 111 -10.15 -0.64 -7.44
N LYS A 112 -11.04 -0.94 -8.40
CA LYS A 112 -11.37 -0.11 -9.56
C LYS A 112 -12.85 0.29 -9.52
N ILE A 113 -13.28 0.88 -8.41
CA ILE A 113 -14.56 1.58 -8.33
C ILE A 113 -14.37 2.99 -8.90
N PRO A 114 -15.05 3.38 -10.00
CA PRO A 114 -14.95 4.73 -10.55
C PRO A 114 -15.34 5.81 -9.53
N LEU A 115 -14.63 6.92 -9.49
CA LEU A 115 -14.90 7.99 -8.52
C LEU A 115 -16.32 8.56 -8.63
N THR A 116 -16.89 8.57 -9.84
CA THR A 116 -18.26 9.00 -10.11
C THR A 116 -19.30 8.10 -9.44
N GLU A 117 -19.01 6.82 -9.23
CA GLU A 117 -19.93 5.87 -8.62
C GLU A 117 -20.20 6.20 -7.15
N PHE A 118 -19.19 6.68 -6.41
CA PHE A 118 -19.39 7.08 -5.01
C PHE A 118 -20.43 8.19 -4.86
N SER A 119 -20.71 8.98 -5.89
CA SER A 119 -21.76 10.01 -5.86
C SER A 119 -23.19 9.43 -5.71
N LYS A 120 -23.37 8.12 -5.90
CA LYS A 120 -24.62 7.39 -5.60
C LYS A 120 -24.86 7.23 -4.10
N ILE A 121 -23.82 7.35 -3.27
CA ILE A 121 -23.88 7.35 -1.80
C ILE A 121 -24.35 8.73 -1.30
N LYS A 122 -25.63 9.08 -1.54
CA LYS A 122 -26.21 10.35 -1.04
C LYS A 122 -27.10 10.12 0.17
N LYS A 123 -27.06 11.07 1.12
CA LYS A 123 -28.09 11.25 2.15
C LYS A 123 -29.45 11.34 1.44
N GLY A 124 -30.30 10.33 1.60
CA GLY A 124 -31.66 10.31 1.04
C GLY A 124 -32.01 9.11 0.16
N VAL A 125 -31.05 8.37 -0.40
CA VAL A 125 -31.30 7.04 -1.02
C VAL A 125 -30.83 5.98 -0.04
N HIS A 126 -31.39 6.01 1.15
CA HIS A 126 -31.04 5.03 2.14
C HIS A 126 -31.91 3.80 1.91
N ILE A 127 -31.29 2.79 1.31
CA ILE A 127 -31.83 1.44 1.27
C ILE A 127 -31.67 0.90 2.70
N LYS A 128 -32.68 0.18 3.22
CA LYS A 128 -32.57 -0.48 4.53
C LYS A 128 -31.28 -1.31 4.53
N PHE A 129 -30.34 -0.95 5.41
CA PHE A 129 -29.11 -1.72 5.58
C PHE A 129 -29.49 -3.15 5.97
N GLU A 130 -29.03 -4.13 5.19
CA GLU A 130 -29.15 -5.53 5.56
C GLU A 130 -28.35 -5.78 6.84
N THR A 131 -28.99 -6.38 7.85
CA THR A 131 -28.37 -6.65 9.15
C THR A 131 -27.11 -7.51 9.02
N THR A 132 -27.13 -8.50 8.13
CA THR A 132 -26.00 -9.38 7.85
C THR A 132 -25.91 -9.63 6.35
N CYS A 133 -24.73 -9.44 5.78
CA CYS A 133 -24.42 -9.76 4.39
C CYS A 133 -23.29 -10.80 4.35
N SER A 134 -23.59 -11.98 3.80
CA SER A 134 -22.65 -13.09 3.65
C SER A 134 -21.86 -13.00 2.35
N PHE A 135 -20.65 -13.53 2.37
CA PHE A 135 -19.73 -13.57 1.24
C PHE A 135 -19.21 -14.98 0.99
N ASN A 136 -19.13 -15.32 -0.29
CA ASN A 136 -18.40 -16.46 -0.81
C ASN A 136 -16.94 -16.03 -1.08
N VAL A 137 -15.99 -16.94 -0.83
CA VAL A 137 -14.55 -16.69 -1.01
C VAL A 137 -13.96 -17.65 -2.03
N GLU A 138 -13.23 -17.11 -3.01
CA GLU A 138 -12.41 -17.92 -3.93
C GLU A 138 -11.18 -18.47 -3.19
N ILE A 139 -11.16 -19.78 -2.90
CA ILE A 139 -10.02 -20.45 -2.26
C ILE A 139 -8.93 -20.73 -3.31
N THR A 140 -9.36 -21.19 -4.48
CA THR A 140 -8.55 -21.39 -5.69
C THR A 140 -9.42 -21.04 -6.89
N PRO A 141 -8.83 -20.82 -8.09
CA PRO A 141 -9.62 -20.54 -9.29
C PRO A 141 -10.74 -21.55 -9.47
N SER A 142 -11.99 -21.08 -9.44
CA SER A 142 -13.22 -21.87 -9.57
C SER A 142 -13.68 -22.67 -8.34
N ILE A 143 -13.00 -22.60 -7.19
CA ILE A 143 -13.46 -23.21 -5.93
C ILE A 143 -13.88 -22.11 -4.95
N LEU A 144 -15.17 -22.11 -4.59
CA LEU A 144 -15.76 -21.14 -3.68
C LEU A 144 -16.06 -21.78 -2.31
N ALA A 145 -15.60 -21.15 -1.24
CA ALA A 145 -16.11 -21.38 0.11
C ALA A 145 -17.38 -20.54 0.31
N GLU A 146 -18.54 -21.19 0.27
CA GLU A 146 -19.82 -20.51 0.38
C GLU A 146 -20.08 -19.97 1.80
N ASN A 147 -20.62 -18.75 1.90
CA ASN A 147 -21.03 -18.11 3.16
C ASN A 147 -19.96 -18.14 4.28
N SER A 148 -18.69 -18.17 3.91
CA SER A 148 -17.57 -18.34 4.85
C SER A 148 -17.25 -17.07 5.64
N HIS A 149 -17.67 -15.91 5.13
CA HIS A 149 -17.43 -14.60 5.74
C HIS A 149 -18.72 -13.80 5.72
N TYR A 150 -18.83 -12.84 6.64
CA TYR A 150 -19.99 -11.96 6.70
C TYR A 150 -19.62 -10.59 7.26
N ILE A 151 -20.33 -9.56 6.82
CA ILE A 151 -20.38 -8.27 7.49
C ILE A 151 -21.72 -8.12 8.18
N SER A 152 -21.70 -7.71 9.43
CA SER A 152 -22.90 -7.36 10.17
C SER A 152 -22.97 -5.84 10.28
N THR A 153 -24.10 -5.24 9.91
CA THR A 153 -24.35 -3.81 10.12
C THR A 153 -24.95 -3.50 11.49
N ASP A 154 -24.99 -4.48 12.39
CA ASP A 154 -25.12 -4.16 13.81
C ASP A 154 -23.92 -3.30 14.24
N VAL A 155 -24.21 -2.16 14.88
CA VAL A 155 -23.19 -1.16 15.24
C VAL A 155 -22.14 -1.75 16.17
N LYS A 156 -22.51 -2.67 17.08
CA LYS A 156 -21.53 -3.33 17.97
C LYS A 156 -20.59 -4.23 17.17
N SER A 157 -21.11 -4.96 16.20
CA SER A 157 -20.34 -5.83 15.31
C SER A 157 -19.35 -5.01 14.48
N LEU A 158 -19.78 -3.89 13.90
CA LEU A 158 -18.89 -2.96 13.19
C LEU A 158 -17.81 -2.39 14.11
N ASN A 159 -18.18 -1.98 15.33
CA ASN A 159 -17.23 -1.48 16.33
C ASN A 159 -16.20 -2.55 16.73
N TYR A 160 -16.64 -3.80 16.93
CA TYR A 160 -15.74 -4.92 17.21
C TYR A 160 -14.73 -5.12 16.07
N THR A 161 -15.19 -5.14 14.81
CA THR A 161 -14.29 -5.26 13.64
C THR A 161 -13.33 -4.08 13.56
N ALA A 162 -13.81 -2.84 13.79
CA ALA A 162 -12.97 -1.66 13.81
C ALA A 162 -11.88 -1.75 14.90
N LYS A 163 -12.24 -2.13 16.13
CA LYS A 163 -11.30 -2.32 17.26
C LYS A 163 -10.22 -3.35 16.90
N ASN A 164 -10.59 -4.49 16.32
CA ASN A 164 -9.62 -5.50 15.89
C ASN A 164 -8.66 -4.99 14.80
N ILE A 165 -9.15 -4.20 13.85
CA ILE A 165 -8.30 -3.60 12.81
C ILE A 165 -7.32 -2.59 13.42
N LEU A 166 -7.80 -1.72 14.31
CA LEU A 166 -6.96 -0.74 15.00
C LEU A 166 -5.90 -1.42 15.89
N GLU A 167 -6.26 -2.50 16.58
CA GLU A 167 -5.34 -3.29 17.38
C GLU A 167 -4.26 -3.94 16.51
N ARG A 168 -4.61 -4.51 15.36
CA ARG A 168 -3.62 -5.07 14.43
C ARG A 168 -2.68 -4.01 13.86
N ILE A 169 -3.20 -2.83 13.52
CA ILE A 169 -2.35 -1.71 13.08
C ILE A 169 -1.38 -1.30 14.18
N LYS A 170 -1.86 -1.22 15.43
CA LYS A 170 -1.00 -0.96 16.59
C LYS A 170 0.08 -2.03 16.73
N ASN A 171 -0.29 -3.32 16.67
CA ASN A 171 0.64 -4.43 16.77
C ASN A 171 1.72 -4.38 15.67
N ILE A 172 1.35 -3.99 14.44
CA ILE A 172 2.32 -3.76 13.35
C ILE A 172 3.28 -2.62 13.71
N ASN A 173 2.75 -1.49 14.16
CA ASN A 173 3.55 -0.30 14.50
C ASN A 173 4.46 -0.51 15.71
N ASP A 174 4.08 -1.41 16.62
CA ASP A 174 4.86 -1.76 17.82
C ASP A 174 6.05 -2.69 17.49
N ILE A 175 6.19 -3.18 16.25
CA ILE A 175 7.34 -3.99 15.83
C ILE A 175 8.59 -3.08 15.77
N PRO A 176 9.66 -3.37 16.55
CA PRO A 176 10.82 -2.47 16.63
C PRO A 176 11.51 -2.17 15.30
N ASN A 177 11.49 -3.14 14.38
CA ASN A 177 12.12 -3.03 13.07
C ASN A 177 11.20 -2.46 11.99
N ILE A 178 9.97 -2.03 12.33
CA ILE A 178 8.99 -1.52 11.35
C ILE A 178 9.51 -0.31 10.55
N ILE A 179 10.50 0.42 11.09
CA ILE A 179 11.20 1.53 10.43
C ILE A 179 11.91 1.15 9.13
N PHE A 180 12.22 -0.14 8.92
CA PHE A 180 12.82 -0.63 7.68
C PHE A 180 11.77 -0.99 6.63
N GLU A 181 10.48 -0.85 6.95
CA GLU A 181 9.40 -1.08 6.01
C GLU A 181 9.14 0.17 5.14
N ASP A 182 8.41 -0.02 4.04
CA ASP A 182 8.08 1.07 3.12
C ASP A 182 7.26 2.18 3.80
N GLU A 183 7.77 3.41 3.77
CA GLU A 183 7.16 4.60 4.41
C GLU A 183 5.72 4.85 3.95
N VAL A 184 5.38 4.52 2.70
CA VAL A 184 4.02 4.71 2.17
C VAL A 184 3.07 3.69 2.78
N LEU A 185 3.51 2.46 3.07
CA LEU A 185 2.71 1.51 3.86
C LEU A 185 2.45 2.06 5.27
N ILE A 186 3.50 2.49 5.97
CA ILE A 186 3.36 2.97 7.36
C ILE A 186 2.43 4.18 7.41
N SER A 187 2.58 5.11 6.47
CA SER A 187 1.66 6.24 6.32
C SER A 187 0.23 5.80 6.02
N ALA A 188 0.04 4.76 5.18
CA ALA A 188 -1.29 4.22 4.90
C ALA A 188 -1.93 3.59 6.13
N LEU A 189 -1.19 2.83 6.93
CA LEU A 189 -1.69 2.23 8.17
C LEU A 189 -2.07 3.29 9.21
N ASP A 190 -1.26 4.34 9.38
CA ASP A 190 -1.61 5.47 10.24
C ASP A 190 -2.90 6.17 9.76
N LYS A 191 -3.02 6.43 8.45
CA LYS A 191 -4.24 7.02 7.88
C LYS A 191 -5.46 6.12 8.01
N ILE A 192 -5.31 4.80 7.86
CA ILE A 192 -6.39 3.84 8.11
C ILE A 192 -6.86 3.97 9.55
N SER A 193 -5.96 4.06 10.53
CA SER A 193 -6.32 4.15 11.95
C SER A 193 -7.14 5.40 12.32
N ARG A 194 -7.13 6.43 11.46
CA ARG A 194 -7.81 7.72 11.68
C ARG A 194 -8.84 8.06 10.60
N CYS A 195 -9.12 7.14 9.68
CA CYS A 195 -10.06 7.43 8.60
C CYS A 195 -11.49 7.53 9.12
N SER A 196 -12.29 8.35 8.45
CA SER A 196 -13.65 8.72 8.88
C SER A 196 -14.53 7.50 9.13
N PHE A 197 -14.36 6.41 8.36
CA PHE A 197 -15.11 5.17 8.56
C PHE A 197 -14.84 4.55 9.95
N TYR A 198 -13.58 4.30 10.30
CA TYR A 198 -13.23 3.68 11.57
C TYR A 198 -13.43 4.63 12.75
N THR A 199 -13.15 5.92 12.56
CA THR A 199 -13.42 6.96 13.56
C THR A 199 -14.92 7.02 13.89
N ASN A 200 -15.79 7.09 12.89
CA ASN A 200 -17.25 7.12 13.11
C ASN A 200 -17.73 5.81 13.75
N THR A 201 -17.17 4.67 13.33
CA THR A 201 -17.54 3.36 13.88
C THR A 201 -17.11 3.21 15.35
N TYR A 202 -15.92 3.69 15.70
CA TYR A 202 -15.37 3.63 17.06
C TYR A 202 -16.13 4.52 18.03
N PHE A 203 -16.42 5.77 17.62
CA PHE A 203 -17.18 6.74 18.44
C PHE A 203 -18.68 6.40 18.55
N MET A 204 -19.16 5.40 17.82
CA MET A 204 -20.53 4.89 17.90
C MET A 204 -20.74 3.79 18.95
N ASP A 205 -19.83 3.66 19.93
CA ASP A 205 -20.05 2.81 21.11
C ASP A 205 -21.27 3.29 21.94
N LYS A 206 -21.69 2.49 22.94
CA LYS A 206 -22.94 2.62 23.72
C LYS A 206 -23.31 4.05 24.17
N GLU A 207 -22.34 4.91 24.46
CA GLU A 207 -22.58 6.32 24.87
C GLU A 207 -23.27 7.17 23.78
N SER A 208 -23.15 6.79 22.50
CA SER A 208 -23.78 7.49 21.37
C SER A 208 -25.29 7.23 21.24
N LYS A 209 -25.88 6.37 22.09
CA LYS A 209 -27.31 6.06 22.02
C LYS A 209 -28.21 7.26 22.23
N ASP A 210 -27.78 8.21 23.06
CA ASP A 210 -28.56 9.37 23.43
C ASP A 210 -28.49 10.49 22.38
N LEU A 211 -27.54 10.43 21.44
CA LEU A 211 -27.33 11.44 20.39
C LEU A 211 -28.04 11.13 19.06
N PHE A 212 -28.45 9.88 18.83
CA PHE A 212 -29.05 9.44 17.57
C PHE A 212 -30.40 8.78 17.79
N GLY A 213 -31.40 9.16 16.98
CA GLY A 213 -32.77 8.70 17.12
C GLY A 213 -32.95 7.21 16.79
N ASN A 214 -32.05 6.60 16.00
CA ASN A 214 -32.03 5.17 15.69
C ASN A 214 -30.67 4.70 15.10
N ASP A 215 -30.50 3.38 14.95
CA ASP A 215 -29.27 2.77 14.41
C ASP A 215 -29.03 3.10 12.92
N TYR A 216 -30.07 3.46 12.18
CA TYR A 216 -29.96 3.81 10.78
C TYR A 216 -29.32 5.19 10.58
N GLU A 217 -29.67 6.18 11.41
CA GLU A 217 -28.98 7.47 11.46
C GLU A 217 -27.49 7.26 11.77
N ARG A 218 -27.17 6.33 12.67
CA ARG A 218 -25.78 5.97 12.96
C ARG A 218 -25.05 5.41 11.75
N LEU A 219 -25.64 4.39 11.11
CA LEU A 219 -25.09 3.79 9.91
C LEU A 219 -24.93 4.79 8.76
N SER A 220 -25.81 5.78 8.65
CA SER A 220 -25.70 6.85 7.64
C SER A 220 -24.44 7.70 7.80
N LEU A 221 -23.93 7.88 9.01
CA LEU A 221 -22.68 8.58 9.27
C LEU A 221 -21.46 7.70 9.01
N ILE A 222 -21.54 6.39 9.30
CA ILE A 222 -20.46 5.44 9.00
C ILE A 222 -20.31 5.28 7.48
N PHE A 223 -21.41 4.98 6.78
CA PHE A 223 -21.46 4.66 5.36
C PHE A 223 -21.79 5.88 4.49
N ASN A 224 -21.18 7.04 4.77
CA ASN A 224 -21.33 8.23 3.94
C ASN A 224 -20.29 8.28 2.80
N PHE A 225 -20.59 9.10 1.78
CA PHE A 225 -19.72 9.32 0.62
C PHE A 225 -18.25 9.58 0.97
N HIS A 226 -17.99 10.50 1.91
CA HIS A 226 -16.63 10.88 2.26
C HIS A 226 -15.89 9.73 2.95
N SER A 227 -16.54 9.07 3.92
CA SER A 227 -15.97 7.94 4.65
C SER A 227 -15.62 6.78 3.72
N ILE A 228 -16.53 6.40 2.83
CA ILE A 228 -16.31 5.26 1.92
C ILE A 228 -15.28 5.58 0.85
N ARG A 229 -15.28 6.80 0.31
CA ARG A 229 -14.27 7.23 -0.67
C ARG A 229 -12.87 7.24 -0.06
N GLU A 230 -12.72 7.75 1.17
CA GLU A 230 -11.46 7.73 1.91
C GLU A 230 -11.00 6.29 2.16
N LEU A 231 -11.90 5.43 2.66
CA LEU A 231 -11.63 4.01 2.90
C LEU A 231 -11.15 3.31 1.62
N HIS A 232 -11.83 3.53 0.49
CA HIS A 232 -11.44 2.95 -0.80
C HIS A 232 -10.04 3.40 -1.24
N SER A 233 -9.71 4.69 -1.11
CA SER A 233 -8.38 5.20 -1.48
C SER A 233 -7.27 4.56 -0.63
N LEU A 234 -7.52 4.35 0.65
CA LEU A 234 -6.57 3.70 1.56
C LEU A 234 -6.46 2.21 1.26
N TYR A 235 -7.57 1.54 0.99
CA TYR A 235 -7.62 0.14 0.57
C TYR A 235 -6.77 -0.09 -0.69
N VAL A 236 -6.95 0.73 -1.74
CA VAL A 236 -6.17 0.64 -2.98
C VAL A 236 -4.67 0.86 -2.75
N THR A 237 -4.31 1.65 -1.74
CA THR A 237 -2.89 1.83 -1.37
C THR A 237 -2.36 0.58 -0.67
N LEU A 238 -3.13 0.00 0.25
CA LEU A 238 -2.79 -1.21 0.98
C LEU A 238 -2.63 -2.42 0.06
N THR A 239 -3.46 -2.56 -0.97
CA THR A 239 -3.41 -3.69 -1.91
C THR A 239 -2.16 -3.72 -2.81
N LYS A 240 -1.35 -2.66 -2.81
CA LYS A 240 -0.02 -2.68 -3.44
C LYS A 240 0.97 -3.58 -2.70
N TYR A 241 0.68 -3.89 -1.44
CA TYR A 241 1.57 -4.62 -0.55
C TYR A 241 1.04 -5.98 -0.12
N ILE A 242 -0.26 -6.22 -0.26
CA ILE A 242 -0.90 -7.49 0.07
C ILE A 242 -2.01 -7.77 -0.95
N THR A 243 -2.14 -9.02 -1.37
CA THR A 243 -3.26 -9.44 -2.23
C THR A 243 -4.36 -10.02 -1.34
N PRO A 244 -5.53 -9.38 -1.24
CA PRO A 244 -6.63 -9.89 -0.43
C PRO A 244 -7.35 -11.05 -1.13
N TYR A 245 -8.25 -11.69 -0.41
CA TYR A 245 -9.12 -12.72 -0.99
C TYR A 245 -10.10 -12.13 -1.99
N VAL A 246 -10.64 -12.99 -2.87
CA VAL A 246 -11.71 -12.59 -3.77
C VAL A 246 -13.03 -12.89 -3.09
N PHE A 247 -13.72 -11.83 -2.68
CA PHE A 247 -15.06 -11.92 -2.12
C PHE A 247 -16.12 -11.71 -3.20
N SER A 248 -17.13 -12.57 -3.22
CA SER A 248 -18.38 -12.34 -3.96
C SER A 248 -19.55 -12.40 -2.98
N ILE A 249 -20.54 -11.54 -3.18
CA ILE A 249 -21.73 -11.51 -2.32
C ILE A 249 -22.53 -12.79 -2.56
N SER A 250 -22.90 -13.47 -1.48
CA SER A 250 -23.80 -14.62 -1.56
C SER A 250 -25.18 -14.16 -2.05
N LYS A 251 -25.71 -14.83 -3.07
CA LYS A 251 -27.12 -14.66 -3.44
C LYS A 251 -27.96 -15.40 -2.40
N ASN A 252 -28.70 -14.66 -1.59
CA ASN A 252 -29.80 -15.22 -0.79
C ASN A 252 -31.00 -15.49 -1.70
#